data_AF-A0A7X8EVW2-F1
#
_entry.id   AF-A0A7X8EVW2-F1
#
_cell.length_a   1.000
_cell.length_b   1.000
_cell.length_c   1.000
_cell.angle_alpha   90.00
_cell.angle_beta   90.00
_cell.angle_gamma   90.00
#
_symmetry.space_group_name_H-M   'P 1'
#
loop_
_entity.id
_entity.type
_entity.pdbx_description
1 polymer ?
#
loop_
_entity_poly.entity_id
_entity_poly.type
_entity_poly.pdbx_seq_one_letter_code
_entity_poly.pdbx_strand_id
1 'polypeptide(L)'
;MPDSTRKAALQALETAGVEYVYTDDLCGLCAEPNAELLTLLNRQKIMVLACFPRAVRALLERAGLTDNPLIETVNLRTTAVDTLVKDLHFDGTRPGRRITLQQKNTTWQPWYPLIDIQRCQHCKQCLNFCLFGVYALDAHQHVRVSQPTHCKTGCPACARVCPCAAIIFPKYADGPINGDAVDEEAWKKTAPPEHLQQRLGSNVMKMLRNRTAHTAAESLEHLKDQLNIPDSVIENLKKEHPR
;
A
#
# COMPACT_ATOMS: atom_id res chain seq x y z
N MET A 1 -14.53 -1.35 -5.49
CA MET A 1 -14.83 -0.90 -6.87
C MET A 1 -16.21 -1.42 -7.21
N PRO A 2 -17.10 -0.63 -7.81
CA PRO A 2 -18.44 -1.10 -8.17
C PRO A 2 -18.36 -2.26 -9.19
N ASP A 3 -19.20 -3.28 -9.00
CA ASP A 3 -19.24 -4.44 -9.89
C ASP A 3 -19.77 -4.09 -11.28
N SER A 4 -20.68 -3.11 -11.37
CA SER A 4 -21.26 -2.64 -12.63
C SER A 4 -20.22 -2.02 -13.56
N THR A 5 -19.37 -1.11 -13.06
CA THR A 5 -18.30 -0.49 -13.86
C THR A 5 -17.25 -1.50 -14.28
N ARG A 6 -16.88 -2.46 -13.40
CA ARG A 6 -15.96 -3.55 -13.78
C ARG A 6 -16.53 -4.38 -14.94
N LYS A 7 -17.79 -4.82 -14.83
CA LYS A 7 -18.44 -5.63 -15.88
C LYS A 7 -18.55 -4.88 -17.20
N ALA A 8 -18.93 -3.59 -17.15
CA ALA A 8 -19.01 -2.76 -18.34
C ALA A 8 -17.65 -2.59 -19.04
N ALA A 9 -16.58 -2.34 -18.27
CA ALA A 9 -15.22 -2.25 -18.80
C ALA A 9 -14.79 -3.55 -19.52
N LEU A 10 -15.04 -4.70 -18.89
CA LEU A 10 -14.70 -6.01 -19.48
C LEU A 10 -15.49 -6.28 -20.76
N GLN A 11 -16.79 -5.99 -20.75
CA GLN A 11 -17.62 -6.14 -21.94
C GLN A 11 -17.15 -5.25 -23.09
N ALA A 12 -16.75 -4.01 -22.81
CA ALA A 12 -16.21 -3.10 -23.82
C ALA A 12 -14.90 -3.64 -24.43
N LEU A 13 -13.98 -4.14 -23.60
CA LEU A 13 -12.73 -4.76 -24.06
C LEU A 13 -12.97 -6.02 -24.90
N GLU A 14 -13.89 -6.89 -24.48
CA GLU A 14 -14.25 -8.10 -25.22
C GLU A 14 -14.90 -7.77 -26.57
N THR A 15 -15.81 -6.81 -26.60
CA THR A 15 -16.52 -6.37 -27.82
C THR A 15 -15.56 -5.73 -28.82
N ALA A 16 -14.56 -4.99 -28.32
CA ALA A 16 -13.53 -4.37 -29.15
C ALA A 16 -12.51 -5.38 -29.73
N GLY A 17 -12.42 -6.60 -29.18
CA GLY A 17 -11.51 -7.64 -29.68
C GLY A 17 -10.02 -7.31 -29.48
N VAL A 18 -9.69 -6.55 -28.43
CA VAL A 18 -8.33 -6.07 -28.14
C VAL A 18 -7.59 -6.99 -27.19
N GLU A 19 -6.26 -7.02 -27.28
CA GLU A 19 -5.40 -7.67 -26.30
C GLU A 19 -5.36 -6.85 -25.01
N TYR A 20 -5.58 -7.51 -23.86
CA TYR A 20 -5.44 -6.85 -22.55
C TYR A 20 -5.02 -7.83 -21.47
N VAL A 21 -4.33 -7.30 -20.47
CA VAL A 21 -3.94 -8.03 -19.27
C VAL A 21 -5.04 -7.87 -18.22
N TYR A 22 -5.48 -8.98 -17.63
CA TYR A 22 -6.51 -9.02 -16.60
C TYR A 22 -5.97 -9.60 -15.29
N THR A 23 -6.34 -9.02 -14.17
CA THR A 23 -6.12 -9.57 -12.83
C THR A 23 -7.27 -9.20 -11.91
N ASP A 24 -7.62 -10.08 -10.99
CA ASP A 24 -8.68 -9.83 -10.00
C ASP A 24 -8.21 -8.92 -8.87
N ASP A 25 -6.90 -8.88 -8.58
CA ASP A 25 -6.32 -8.06 -7.52
C ASP A 25 -4.96 -7.48 -7.92
N LEU A 26 -4.98 -6.29 -8.53
CA LEU A 26 -3.77 -5.54 -8.86
C LEU A 26 -2.91 -5.22 -7.62
N CYS A 27 -3.54 -5.04 -6.44
CA CYS A 27 -2.78 -4.80 -5.20
C CYS A 27 -1.96 -6.03 -4.82
N GLY A 28 -2.53 -7.22 -4.96
CA GLY A 28 -1.83 -8.49 -4.74
C GLY A 28 -0.73 -8.73 -5.77
N LEU A 29 -1.03 -8.46 -7.04
CA LEU A 29 -0.09 -8.65 -8.14
C LEU A 29 1.16 -7.76 -8.02
N CYS A 30 1.01 -6.54 -7.50
CA CYS A 30 2.09 -5.58 -7.30
C CYS A 30 2.64 -5.56 -5.86
N ALA A 31 2.30 -6.53 -5.01
CA ALA A 31 2.80 -6.57 -3.64
C ALA A 31 4.34 -6.74 -3.59
N GLU A 32 4.92 -7.35 -4.61
CA GLU A 32 6.36 -7.49 -4.83
C GLU A 32 6.67 -7.21 -6.31
N PRO A 33 7.95 -6.99 -6.70
CA PRO A 33 8.33 -6.88 -8.11
C PRO A 33 7.83 -8.08 -8.93
N ASN A 34 7.26 -7.80 -10.10
CA ASN A 34 6.59 -8.81 -10.90
C ASN A 34 7.12 -8.83 -12.35
N ALA A 35 8.05 -9.74 -12.62
CA ALA A 35 8.73 -9.85 -13.92
C ALA A 35 7.76 -10.18 -15.08
N GLU A 36 6.71 -10.95 -14.84
CA GLU A 36 5.71 -11.30 -15.85
C GLU A 36 4.90 -10.07 -16.25
N LEU A 37 4.41 -9.32 -15.26
CA LEU A 37 3.73 -8.04 -15.48
C LEU A 37 4.65 -7.05 -16.22
N LEU A 38 5.91 -6.94 -15.81
CA LEU A 38 6.89 -6.07 -16.47
C LEU A 38 7.13 -6.48 -17.92
N THR A 39 7.25 -7.78 -18.21
CA THR A 39 7.47 -8.27 -19.57
C THR A 39 6.31 -7.91 -20.50
N LEU A 40 5.07 -7.95 -19.98
CA LEU A 40 3.88 -7.60 -20.74
C LEU A 40 3.70 -6.09 -20.96
N LEU A 41 4.13 -5.27 -19.99
CA LEU A 41 3.86 -3.83 -19.99
C LEU A 41 5.02 -2.95 -20.45
N ASN A 42 6.26 -3.43 -20.39
CA ASN A 42 7.42 -2.58 -20.66
C ASN A 42 7.46 -2.07 -22.12
N ARG A 43 7.83 -0.78 -22.29
CA ARG A 43 8.02 -0.09 -23.59
C ARG A 43 6.76 0.11 -24.45
N GLN A 44 5.57 0.12 -23.86
CA GLN A 44 4.32 0.43 -24.57
C GLN A 44 3.57 1.62 -23.94
N LYS A 45 2.68 2.24 -24.72
CA LYS A 45 1.62 3.08 -24.19
C LYS A 45 0.62 2.16 -23.49
N ILE A 46 0.30 2.43 -22.23
CA ILE A 46 -0.53 1.55 -21.40
C ILE A 46 -1.74 2.34 -20.94
N MET A 47 -2.94 1.77 -21.15
CA MET A 47 -4.16 2.25 -20.51
C MET A 47 -4.53 1.28 -19.38
N VAL A 48 -4.65 1.79 -18.17
CA VAL A 48 -4.94 0.98 -16.98
C VAL A 48 -6.33 1.32 -16.45
N LEU A 49 -7.25 0.37 -16.58
CA LEU A 49 -8.61 0.47 -16.05
C LEU A 49 -8.63 -0.16 -14.65
N ALA A 50 -8.59 0.67 -13.60
CA ALA A 50 -8.47 0.20 -12.23
C ALA A 50 -9.09 1.18 -11.21
N CYS A 51 -8.38 1.46 -10.12
CA CYS A 51 -8.82 2.40 -9.09
C CYS A 51 -8.25 3.81 -9.33
N PHE A 52 -8.10 4.61 -8.26
CA PHE A 52 -7.66 5.99 -8.37
C PHE A 52 -6.26 6.11 -8.99
N PRO A 53 -5.99 7.15 -9.82
CA PRO A 53 -4.73 7.27 -10.56
C PRO A 53 -3.45 7.23 -9.72
N ARG A 54 -3.44 7.88 -8.55
CA ARG A 54 -2.26 7.88 -7.67
C ARG A 54 -1.95 6.49 -7.12
N ALA A 55 -2.99 5.74 -6.77
CA ALA A 55 -2.85 4.35 -6.33
C ALA A 55 -2.30 3.46 -7.45
N VAL A 56 -2.81 3.61 -8.68
CA VAL A 56 -2.34 2.85 -9.84
C VAL A 56 -0.88 3.14 -10.13
N ARG A 57 -0.45 4.41 -10.19
CA ARG A 57 0.95 4.76 -10.41
C ARG A 57 1.86 4.14 -9.35
N ALA A 58 1.53 4.31 -8.07
CA ALA A 58 2.34 3.76 -6.98
C ALA A 58 2.39 2.22 -6.98
N LEU A 59 1.32 1.54 -7.40
CA LEU A 59 1.31 0.07 -7.60
C LEU A 59 2.26 -0.35 -8.72
N LEU A 60 2.23 0.33 -9.86
CA LEU A 60 3.05 0.00 -11.02
C LEU A 60 4.53 0.31 -10.76
N GLU A 61 4.84 1.43 -10.12
CA GLU A 61 6.19 1.74 -9.64
C GLU A 61 6.72 0.66 -8.71
N ARG A 62 5.90 0.19 -7.75
CA ARG A 62 6.26 -0.91 -6.85
C ARG A 62 6.53 -2.22 -7.60
N ALA A 63 5.78 -2.50 -8.66
CA ALA A 63 6.00 -3.66 -9.52
C ALA A 63 7.26 -3.54 -10.39
N GLY A 64 7.87 -2.35 -10.48
CA GLY A 64 9.09 -2.06 -11.24
C GLY A 64 8.88 -1.21 -12.50
N LEU A 65 7.66 -0.74 -12.77
CA LEU A 65 7.35 0.17 -13.90
C LEU A 65 7.55 1.62 -13.48
N THR A 66 8.80 2.01 -13.32
CA THR A 66 9.18 3.38 -12.96
C THR A 66 9.17 4.31 -14.18
N ASP A 67 8.72 5.55 -14.00
CA ASP A 67 8.89 6.65 -14.96
C ASP A 67 8.38 6.40 -16.39
N ASN A 68 7.26 5.70 -16.56
CA ASN A 68 6.61 5.57 -17.87
C ASN A 68 5.58 6.71 -18.07
N PRO A 69 5.88 7.76 -18.85
CA PRO A 69 4.95 8.88 -19.09
C PRO A 69 3.74 8.49 -19.95
N LEU A 70 3.73 7.27 -20.51
CA LEU A 70 2.68 6.78 -21.40
C LEU A 70 1.63 5.95 -20.66
N ILE A 71 1.56 6.03 -19.33
CA ILE A 71 0.51 5.39 -18.52
C ILE A 71 -0.69 6.33 -18.42
N GLU A 72 -1.77 5.97 -19.12
CA GLU A 72 -3.09 6.55 -18.95
C GLU A 72 -3.90 5.69 -17.98
N THR A 73 -4.69 6.31 -17.10
CA THR A 73 -5.47 5.60 -16.09
C THR A 73 -6.94 5.97 -16.18
N VAL A 74 -7.83 4.98 -16.13
CA VAL A 74 -9.27 5.16 -16.05
C VAL A 74 -9.75 4.69 -14.68
N ASN A 75 -10.35 5.60 -13.91
CA ASN A 75 -10.78 5.32 -12.54
C ASN A 75 -12.18 4.69 -12.49
N LEU A 76 -12.23 3.37 -12.41
CA LEU A 76 -13.50 2.63 -12.36
C LEU A 76 -14.26 2.78 -11.04
N ARG A 77 -13.71 3.44 -10.01
CA ARG A 77 -14.40 3.65 -8.73
C ARG A 77 -15.43 4.77 -8.79
N THR A 78 -15.17 5.80 -9.58
CA THR A 78 -15.98 7.03 -9.62
C THR A 78 -16.55 7.33 -10.99
N THR A 79 -15.98 6.79 -12.06
CA THR A 79 -16.52 6.98 -13.43
C THR A 79 -17.86 6.26 -13.57
N ALA A 80 -18.88 6.96 -14.05
CA ALA A 80 -20.17 6.35 -14.37
C ALA A 80 -20.06 5.42 -15.60
N VAL A 81 -20.88 4.37 -15.66
CA VAL A 81 -20.83 3.38 -16.76
C VAL A 81 -21.02 4.02 -18.13
N ASP A 82 -21.98 4.93 -18.27
CA ASP A 82 -22.28 5.57 -19.56
C ASP A 82 -21.14 6.47 -20.05
N THR A 83 -20.46 7.16 -19.12
CA THR A 83 -19.27 7.96 -19.40
C THR A 83 -18.09 7.06 -19.77
N LEU A 84 -17.87 5.99 -18.99
CA LEU A 84 -16.81 5.02 -19.22
C LEU A 84 -16.85 4.45 -20.65
N VAL A 85 -18.02 3.98 -21.09
CA VAL A 85 -18.17 3.35 -22.42
C VAL A 85 -17.92 4.35 -23.55
N LYS A 86 -18.26 5.63 -23.35
CA LYS A 86 -18.03 6.69 -24.35
C LYS A 86 -16.56 7.09 -24.45
N ASP A 87 -15.88 7.17 -23.30
CA ASP A 87 -14.52 7.68 -23.21
C ASP A 87 -13.45 6.59 -23.47
N LEU A 88 -13.84 5.31 -23.42
CA LEU A 88 -12.95 4.21 -23.78
C LEU A 88 -12.76 4.14 -25.30
N HIS A 89 -11.66 4.73 -25.74
CA HIS A 89 -11.18 4.63 -27.11
C HIS A 89 -10.04 3.61 -27.20
N PHE A 90 -10.18 2.66 -28.12
CA PHE A 90 -9.21 1.57 -28.33
C PHE A 90 -8.33 1.78 -29.57
N ASP A 91 -8.26 3.01 -30.07
CA ASP A 91 -7.43 3.35 -31.23
C ASP A 91 -5.95 3.08 -30.95
N GLY A 92 -5.29 2.38 -31.88
CA GLY A 92 -3.88 1.99 -31.73
C GLY A 92 -3.64 0.84 -30.75
N THR A 93 -4.69 0.18 -30.25
CA THR A 93 -4.55 -1.07 -29.48
C THR A 93 -4.34 -2.27 -30.40
N ARG A 94 -3.66 -3.29 -29.89
CA ARG A 94 -3.39 -4.52 -30.63
C ARG A 94 -4.61 -5.43 -30.57
N PRO A 95 -5.09 -5.99 -31.69
CA PRO A 95 -6.08 -7.05 -31.66
C PRO A 95 -5.53 -8.26 -30.90
N GLY A 96 -6.37 -8.94 -30.12
CA GLY A 96 -5.95 -10.12 -29.40
C GLY A 96 -6.96 -10.57 -28.36
N ARG A 97 -6.47 -11.25 -27.33
CA ARG A 97 -7.31 -11.87 -26.30
C ARG A 97 -6.89 -11.45 -24.90
N ARG A 98 -7.75 -11.73 -23.93
CA ARG A 98 -7.44 -11.61 -22.50
C ARG A 98 -6.23 -12.47 -22.13
N ILE A 99 -5.23 -11.86 -21.51
CA ILE A 99 -4.11 -12.52 -20.83
C ILE A 99 -4.38 -12.40 -19.33
N THR A 100 -4.59 -13.51 -18.63
CA THR A 100 -4.94 -13.49 -17.20
C THR A 100 -3.68 -13.68 -16.34
N LEU A 101 -3.42 -12.71 -15.46
CA LEU A 101 -2.41 -12.80 -14.41
C LEU A 101 -3.08 -13.02 -13.06
N GLN A 102 -2.67 -14.10 -12.40
CA GLN A 102 -3.16 -14.45 -11.07
C GLN A 102 -2.05 -14.20 -10.04
N GLN A 103 -2.45 -13.70 -8.87
CA GLN A 103 -1.54 -13.72 -7.73
C GLN A 103 -1.24 -15.19 -7.38
N LYS A 104 0.01 -15.49 -7.04
CA LYS A 104 0.35 -16.81 -6.48
C LYS A 104 -0.58 -17.11 -5.30
N ASN A 105 -1.04 -18.35 -5.13
CA ASN A 105 -2.01 -18.74 -4.10
C ASN A 105 -1.57 -18.27 -2.69
N THR A 106 -2.11 -17.15 -2.21
CA THR A 106 -1.92 -16.63 -0.86
C THR A 106 -3.28 -16.43 -0.19
N THR A 107 -3.37 -16.76 1.10
CA THR A 107 -4.51 -16.41 1.96
C THR A 107 -4.43 -14.99 2.51
N TRP A 108 -3.31 -14.29 2.31
CA TRP A 108 -3.12 -12.92 2.75
C TRP A 108 -3.93 -11.97 1.89
N GLN A 109 -4.76 -11.15 2.55
CA GLN A 109 -5.47 -10.05 1.93
C GLN A 109 -4.47 -8.91 1.66
N PRO A 110 -4.23 -8.49 0.40
CA PRO A 110 -3.24 -7.47 0.09
C PRO A 110 -3.65 -6.09 0.61
N TRP A 111 -3.32 -5.83 1.87
CA TRP A 111 -3.49 -4.58 2.60
C TRP A 111 -2.11 -4.11 3.02
N TYR A 112 -1.60 -3.09 2.36
CA TYR A 112 -0.28 -2.51 2.65
C TYR A 112 -0.23 -1.08 2.11
N PRO A 113 0.64 -0.22 2.69
CA PRO A 113 0.83 1.13 2.19
C PRO A 113 1.60 1.11 0.88
N LEU A 114 1.30 2.07 0.02
CA LEU A 114 2.12 2.51 -1.11
C LEU A 114 2.64 3.91 -0.82
N ILE A 115 3.69 4.32 -1.52
CA ILE A 115 4.27 5.66 -1.40
C ILE A 115 4.10 6.36 -2.74
N ASP A 116 3.40 7.49 -2.72
CA ASP A 116 3.31 8.43 -3.82
C ASP A 116 4.60 9.24 -3.90
N ILE A 117 5.53 8.81 -4.76
CA ILE A 117 6.86 9.43 -4.87
C ILE A 117 6.79 10.89 -5.31
N GLN A 118 5.76 11.28 -6.06
CA GLN A 118 5.58 12.66 -6.54
C GLN A 118 5.24 13.63 -5.40
N ARG A 119 4.75 13.11 -4.27
CA ARG A 119 4.32 13.91 -3.11
C ARG A 119 5.15 13.67 -1.86
N CYS A 120 5.93 12.60 -1.82
CA CYS A 120 6.77 12.27 -0.68
C CYS A 120 7.93 13.27 -0.54
N GLN A 121 8.04 13.94 0.60
CA GLN A 121 9.17 14.83 0.92
C GLN A 121 10.24 14.14 1.79
N HIS A 122 10.26 12.81 1.83
CA HIS A 122 11.24 12.01 2.57
C HIS A 122 11.39 12.34 4.07
N CYS A 123 10.32 12.82 4.72
CA CYS A 123 10.34 13.22 6.14
C CYS A 123 10.43 12.04 7.14
N LYS A 124 10.36 10.79 6.68
CA LYS A 124 10.47 9.55 7.48
C LYS A 124 9.43 9.37 8.59
N GLN A 125 8.38 10.19 8.66
CA GLN A 125 7.34 10.07 9.68
C GLN A 125 6.60 8.73 9.64
N CYS A 126 6.29 8.21 8.45
CA CYS A 126 5.65 6.90 8.27
C CYS A 126 6.50 5.74 8.82
N LEU A 127 7.82 5.78 8.57
CA LEU A 127 8.79 4.83 9.11
C LEU A 127 8.85 4.90 10.64
N ASN A 128 8.85 6.10 11.20
CA ASN A 128 8.92 6.31 12.65
C ASN A 128 7.63 5.93 13.38
N PHE A 129 6.49 6.06 12.70
CA PHE A 129 5.19 5.78 13.27
C PHE A 129 4.81 4.30 13.20
N CYS A 130 5.21 3.58 12.14
CA CYS A 130 4.81 2.20 11.94
C CYS A 130 5.43 1.25 12.97
N LEU A 131 4.59 0.61 13.79
CA LEU A 131 5.03 -0.38 14.79
C LEU A 131 5.27 -1.78 14.22
N PHE A 132 4.88 -2.04 12.98
CA PHE A 132 4.85 -3.38 12.39
C PHE A 132 6.05 -3.68 11.49
N GLY A 133 7.03 -2.78 11.38
CA GLY A 133 8.23 -3.02 10.57
C GLY A 133 7.95 -3.11 9.06
N VAL A 134 6.91 -2.42 8.57
CA VAL A 134 6.52 -2.41 7.14
C VAL A 134 7.56 -1.70 6.27
N TYR A 135 8.21 -0.68 6.83
CA TYR A 135 9.08 0.24 6.10
C TYR A 135 10.56 0.00 6.41
N ALA A 136 11.41 0.32 5.43
CA ALA A 136 12.86 0.41 5.58
C ALA A 136 13.42 1.62 4.82
N LEU A 137 14.65 2.02 5.12
CA LEU A 137 15.38 3.01 4.32
C LEU A 137 16.15 2.33 3.20
N ASP A 138 16.08 2.88 1.99
CA ASP A 138 16.93 2.48 0.87
C ASP A 138 18.33 3.12 0.93
N ALA A 139 19.13 2.90 -0.11
CA ALA A 139 20.49 3.42 -0.22
C ALA A 139 20.55 4.96 -0.24
N HIS A 140 19.49 5.63 -0.68
CA HIS A 140 19.37 7.08 -0.74
C HIS A 140 18.72 7.69 0.51
N GLN A 141 18.53 6.89 1.57
CA GLN A 141 17.83 7.31 2.80
C GLN A 141 16.36 7.67 2.57
N HIS A 142 15.75 7.17 1.50
CA HIS A 142 14.31 7.29 1.26
C HIS A 142 13.57 6.11 1.87
N VAL A 143 12.35 6.37 2.36
CA VAL A 143 11.50 5.31 2.90
C VAL A 143 10.95 4.49 1.75
N ARG A 144 11.07 3.17 1.84
CA ARG A 144 10.38 2.20 0.99
C ARG A 144 9.54 1.24 1.82
N VAL A 145 8.55 0.63 1.18
CA VAL A 145 7.77 -0.46 1.77
C VAL A 145 8.51 -1.77 1.51
N SER A 146 9.12 -2.33 2.55
CA SER A 146 9.98 -3.52 2.45
C SER A 146 9.30 -4.81 2.91
N GLN A 147 8.29 -4.72 3.78
CA GLN A 147 7.57 -5.86 4.33
C GLN A 147 6.06 -5.58 4.26
N PRO A 148 5.44 -5.67 3.06
CA PRO A 148 4.02 -5.33 2.89
C PRO A 148 3.09 -6.24 3.70
N THR A 149 3.45 -7.52 3.84
CA THR A 149 2.69 -8.53 4.60
C THR A 149 2.65 -8.26 6.10
N HIS A 150 3.59 -7.47 6.63
CA HIS A 150 3.59 -7.09 8.04
C HIS A 150 2.54 -6.01 8.36
N CYS A 151 1.95 -5.36 7.36
CA CYS A 151 0.96 -4.33 7.63
C CYS A 151 -0.28 -4.94 8.27
N LYS A 152 -0.67 -4.44 9.46
CA LYS A 152 -1.92 -4.84 10.09
C LYS A 152 -3.10 -4.47 9.19
N THR A 153 -3.84 -5.48 8.72
CA THR A 153 -5.03 -5.31 7.89
C THR A 153 -5.99 -4.28 8.47
N GLY A 154 -6.41 -3.34 7.63
CA GLY A 154 -7.33 -2.26 8.00
C GLY A 154 -6.71 -1.09 8.78
N CYS A 155 -5.38 -1.07 9.01
CA CYS A 155 -4.70 0.05 9.67
C CYS A 155 -4.14 1.07 8.65
N PRO A 156 -4.71 2.30 8.55
CA PRO A 156 -4.19 3.37 7.68
C PRO A 156 -3.37 4.42 8.46
N ALA A 157 -2.94 4.12 9.68
CA ALA A 157 -2.47 5.14 10.62
C ALA A 157 -1.21 5.89 10.15
N CYS A 158 -0.30 5.20 9.44
CA CYS A 158 0.86 5.83 8.81
C CYS A 158 0.47 6.85 7.72
N ALA A 159 -0.70 6.70 7.09
CA ALA A 159 -1.19 7.66 6.11
C ALA A 159 -1.72 8.93 6.75
N ARG A 160 -2.41 8.82 7.88
CA ARG A 160 -2.89 9.99 8.64
C ARG A 160 -1.78 10.86 9.19
N VAL A 161 -0.61 10.28 9.49
CA VAL A 161 0.55 11.06 9.97
C VAL A 161 1.43 11.60 8.85
N CYS A 162 1.13 11.31 7.58
CA CYS A 162 1.92 11.87 6.49
C CYS A 162 1.52 13.33 6.26
N PRO A 163 2.41 14.32 6.50
CA PRO A 163 2.07 15.74 6.35
C PRO A 163 1.73 16.08 4.90
N CYS A 164 2.33 15.34 3.98
CA CYS A 164 2.15 15.52 2.55
C CYS A 164 1.17 14.50 1.98
N ALA A 165 0.28 13.80 2.70
CA ALA A 165 -0.69 12.82 2.15
C ALA A 165 -0.12 11.76 1.17
N ALA A 166 1.17 11.42 1.27
CA ALA A 166 1.89 10.63 0.27
C ALA A 166 1.72 9.11 0.46
N ILE A 167 1.21 8.65 1.60
CA ILE A 167 0.99 7.23 1.84
C ILE A 167 -0.42 6.84 1.40
N ILE A 168 -0.51 5.83 0.54
CA ILE A 168 -1.75 5.39 -0.10
C ILE A 168 -2.11 3.97 0.34
N PHE A 169 -3.38 3.72 0.62
CA PHE A 169 -3.96 2.38 0.80
C PHE A 169 -5.11 2.20 -0.19
N PRO A 170 -4.91 1.58 -1.36
CA PRO A 170 -5.93 1.54 -2.43
C PRO A 170 -7.27 0.92 -2.01
N LYS A 171 -7.24 0.01 -1.03
CA LYS A 171 -8.41 -0.67 -0.47
C LYS A 171 -9.07 0.09 0.69
N TYR A 172 -8.52 1.22 1.11
CA TYR A 172 -9.17 2.08 2.10
C TYR A 172 -10.43 2.74 1.51
N ALA A 173 -11.38 3.08 2.38
CA ALA A 173 -12.66 3.63 1.95
C ALA A 173 -12.50 5.08 1.45
N ASP A 174 -11.86 5.93 2.25
CA ASP A 174 -11.96 7.38 2.08
C ASP A 174 -10.75 7.99 1.38
N GLY A 175 -11.01 9.05 0.61
CA GLY A 175 -9.99 9.93 0.06
C GLY A 175 -9.37 10.84 1.14
N PRO A 176 -8.14 11.33 0.94
CA PRO A 176 -7.23 10.99 -0.16
C PRO A 176 -6.40 9.72 0.08
N ILE A 177 -6.57 9.04 1.22
CA ILE A 177 -5.76 7.87 1.62
C ILE A 177 -5.93 6.72 0.62
N ASN A 178 -7.10 6.54 0.02
CA ASN A 178 -7.35 5.54 -1.00
C ASN A 178 -6.69 5.81 -2.38
N GLY A 179 -5.97 6.93 -2.52
CA GLY A 179 -5.32 7.36 -3.76
C GLY A 179 -6.11 8.40 -4.56
N ASP A 180 -7.25 8.87 -4.04
CA ASP A 180 -8.00 9.98 -4.62
C ASP A 180 -7.22 11.31 -4.59
N ALA A 181 -7.75 12.32 -5.27
CA ALA A 181 -7.22 13.67 -5.29
C ALA A 181 -7.07 14.22 -3.86
N VAL A 182 -6.01 15.00 -3.64
CA VAL A 182 -5.73 15.64 -2.36
C VAL A 182 -6.24 17.07 -2.42
N ASP A 183 -7.16 17.41 -1.54
CA ASP A 183 -7.43 18.80 -1.19
C ASP A 183 -6.35 19.25 -0.18
N GLU A 184 -5.42 20.07 -0.67
CA GLU A 184 -4.26 20.52 0.11
C GLU A 184 -4.66 21.39 1.31
N GLU A 185 -5.74 22.18 1.21
CA GLU A 185 -6.20 23.01 2.32
C GLU A 185 -6.88 22.19 3.40
N ALA A 186 -7.71 21.22 2.99
CA ALA A 186 -8.36 20.30 3.92
C ALA A 186 -7.33 19.40 4.60
N TRP A 187 -6.34 18.88 3.85
CA TRP A 187 -5.33 17.96 4.42
C TRP A 187 -4.42 18.65 5.45
N LYS A 188 -4.02 19.90 5.20
CA LYS A 188 -3.24 20.68 6.18
C LYS A 188 -3.97 20.85 7.52
N LYS A 189 -5.31 20.86 7.53
CA LYS A 189 -6.12 20.96 8.75
C LYS A 189 -6.22 19.64 9.51
N THR A 190 -6.04 18.50 8.83
CA THR A 190 -6.13 17.16 9.44
C THR A 190 -4.77 16.58 9.82
N ALA A 191 -3.68 17.15 9.29
CA ALA A 191 -2.32 16.73 9.61
C ALA A 191 -2.09 16.82 11.14
N PRO A 192 -1.55 15.77 11.77
CA PRO A 192 -1.23 15.83 13.19
C PRO A 192 -0.25 16.97 13.44
N PRO A 193 -0.38 17.67 14.58
CA PRO A 193 0.54 18.76 14.90
C PRO A 193 1.98 18.28 14.78
N GLU A 194 2.87 19.11 14.20
CA GLU A 194 4.31 18.80 14.01
C GLU A 194 5.01 18.31 15.29
N HIS A 195 4.40 18.53 16.45
CA HIS A 195 4.94 18.24 17.78
C HIS A 195 4.48 16.91 18.40
N LEU A 196 3.68 16.06 17.75
CA LEU A 196 3.26 14.79 18.36
C LEU A 196 4.45 13.85 18.64
N GLN A 197 5.43 13.83 17.72
CA GLN A 197 6.68 13.09 17.88
C GLN A 197 7.65 13.75 18.88
N GLN A 198 7.53 15.05 19.13
CA GLN A 198 8.29 15.72 20.19
C GLN A 198 7.73 15.41 21.58
N ARG A 199 6.40 15.23 21.68
CA ARG A 199 5.73 14.81 22.92
C ARG A 199 5.96 13.35 23.24
N LEU A 200 5.95 12.49 22.23
CA LEU A 200 6.25 11.07 22.33
C LEU A 200 7.73 10.87 22.02
N GLY A 201 8.61 11.06 23.01
CA GLY A 201 10.07 10.98 22.82
C GLY A 201 10.47 9.81 21.91
N SER A 202 11.35 10.09 20.92
CA SER A 202 11.76 9.15 19.86
C SER A 202 12.20 7.78 20.36
N ASN A 203 12.69 7.72 21.60
CA ASN A 203 13.05 6.50 22.33
C ASN A 203 11.86 5.56 22.57
N VAL A 204 10.68 6.08 22.95
CA VAL A 204 9.49 5.27 23.25
C VAL A 204 9.00 4.54 21.99
N MET A 205 8.87 5.26 20.88
CA MET A 205 8.43 4.67 19.61
C MET A 205 9.44 3.67 19.04
N LYS A 206 10.74 3.89 19.28
CA LYS A 206 11.79 2.92 18.92
C LYS A 206 11.69 1.66 19.78
N MET A 207 11.49 1.79 21.09
CA MET A 207 11.29 0.64 22.00
C MET A 207 10.04 -0.17 21.62
N LEU A 208 8.91 0.49 21.33
CA LEU A 208 7.67 -0.18 20.92
C LEU A 208 7.79 -0.91 19.58
N ARG A 209 8.64 -0.45 18.66
CA ARG A 209 8.97 -1.17 17.41
C ARG A 209 9.85 -2.39 17.65
N ASN A 210 10.81 -2.26 18.56
CA ASN A 210 11.75 -3.33 18.86
C ASN A 210 11.15 -4.43 19.76
N ARG A 211 10.00 -4.18 20.41
CA ARG A 211 9.34 -5.20 21.27
C ARG A 211 8.97 -6.48 20.51
N THR A 212 8.72 -6.38 19.21
CA THR A 212 8.37 -7.53 18.35
C THR A 212 9.60 -8.24 17.77
N ALA A 213 10.79 -7.65 17.90
CA ALA A 213 12.03 -8.22 17.38
C ALA A 213 12.67 -9.22 18.36
N HIS A 214 12.25 -9.22 19.62
CA HIS A 214 12.71 -10.18 20.63
C HIS A 214 11.68 -11.29 20.81
N THR A 215 12.14 -12.55 20.98
CA THR A 215 11.22 -13.63 21.35
C THR A 215 10.63 -13.34 22.73
N ALA A 216 9.37 -13.74 22.96
CA ALA A 216 8.67 -13.47 24.21
C ALA A 216 9.41 -14.01 25.45
N ALA A 217 10.22 -15.07 25.27
CA ALA A 217 11.09 -15.62 26.30
C ALA A 217 12.32 -14.73 26.54
N GLU A 218 13.14 -14.45 25.52
CA GLU A 218 14.35 -13.62 25.68
C GLU A 218 14.06 -12.21 26.21
N SER A 219 12.87 -11.67 25.92
CA SER A 219 12.41 -10.39 26.44
C SER A 219 12.11 -10.41 27.94
N LEU A 220 11.57 -11.52 28.45
CA LEU A 220 11.02 -11.58 29.80
C LEU A 220 12.12 -11.71 30.84
N GLU A 221 13.06 -12.62 30.62
CA GLU A 221 14.25 -12.77 31.47
C GLU A 221 15.14 -11.50 31.42
N HIS A 222 15.29 -10.83 30.27
CA HIS A 222 16.02 -9.57 30.18
C HIS A 222 15.31 -8.40 30.89
N LEU A 223 13.97 -8.29 30.79
CA LEU A 223 13.21 -7.27 31.53
C LEU A 223 13.20 -7.52 33.05
N LYS A 224 13.22 -8.79 33.47
CA LYS A 224 13.31 -9.18 34.89
C LYS A 224 14.55 -8.58 35.54
N ASP A 225 15.70 -8.74 34.90
CA ASP A 225 16.98 -8.23 35.40
C ASP A 225 17.05 -6.69 35.38
N GLN A 226 16.52 -6.06 34.32
CA GLN A 226 16.53 -4.59 34.20
C GLN A 226 15.60 -3.88 35.19
N LEU A 227 14.47 -4.48 35.54
CA LEU A 227 13.45 -3.88 36.41
C LEU A 227 13.49 -4.43 37.84
N ASN A 228 14.47 -5.30 38.14
CA ASN A 228 14.65 -5.93 39.44
C ASN A 228 13.38 -6.67 39.93
N ILE A 229 12.69 -7.34 39.00
CA ILE A 229 11.41 -8.02 39.25
C ILE A 229 11.69 -9.35 39.97
N PRO A 230 11.08 -9.61 41.14
CA PRO A 230 11.26 -10.87 41.86
C PRO A 230 10.80 -12.09 41.07
N ASP A 231 11.53 -13.21 41.19
CA ASP A 231 11.27 -14.49 40.52
C ASP A 231 9.84 -14.99 40.73
N SER A 232 9.28 -14.73 41.91
CA SER A 232 7.92 -15.10 42.29
C SER A 232 6.85 -14.48 41.37
N VAL A 233 7.08 -13.30 40.83
CA VAL A 233 6.15 -12.61 39.93
C VAL A 233 6.13 -13.30 38.56
N ILE A 234 7.29 -13.72 38.06
CA ILE A 234 7.42 -14.40 36.76
C ILE A 234 6.83 -15.82 36.84
N GLU A 235 7.05 -16.54 37.94
CA GLU A 235 6.45 -17.86 38.17
C GLU A 235 4.91 -17.81 38.22
N ASN A 236 4.33 -16.76 38.80
CA ASN A 236 2.88 -16.59 38.84
C ASN A 236 2.29 -16.30 37.45
N LEU A 237 2.95 -15.45 36.65
CA LEU A 237 2.53 -15.18 35.27
C LEU A 237 2.60 -16.42 34.37
N LYS A 238 3.60 -17.29 34.57
CA LYS A 238 3.73 -18.58 33.86
C LYS A 238 2.64 -19.59 34.27
N LYS A 239 2.06 -19.46 35.47
CA LYS A 239 0.95 -20.31 35.97
C LYS A 239 -0.42 -19.86 35.46
N GLU A 240 -0.65 -18.56 35.30
CA GLU A 240 -1.97 -18.02 34.88
C GLU A 240 -2.26 -18.17 33.38
N HIS A 241 -1.23 -18.32 32.53
CA HIS A 241 -1.36 -18.55 31.10
C HIS A 241 -0.44 -19.69 30.61
N PRO A 242 -0.81 -20.96 30.85
CA PRO A 242 -0.10 -22.08 30.26
C PRO A 242 -0.30 -22.05 28.74
N ARG A 243 0.80 -22.27 28.00
CA ARG A 243 0.83 -22.27 26.52
C ARG A 243 -0.16 -23.25 25.91
#